data_AF-A0A1Q7KI49-F1
#
_entry.id   AF-A0A1Q7KI49-F1
#
_cell.length_a   1.000
_cell.length_b   1.000
_cell.length_c   1.000
_cell.angle_alpha   90.00
_cell.angle_beta   90.00
_cell.angle_gamma   90.00
#
_symmetry.space_group_name_H-M   'P 1'
#
loop_
_entity.id
_entity.type
_entity.pdbx_description
1 polymer ?
#
loop_
_entity_poly.entity_id
_entity_poly.type
_entity_poly.pdbx_seq_one_letter_code
_entity_poly.pdbx_strand_id
1 'polypeptide(L)'
;MFTAAGAARAQQVADRIAARVENDIVLLSEVRELGAYQMLMNGKKDSDSRLLDRLIDQWIVRTEADASHFPPPSDDDVERELEKTRSALGPPERFAARLRESGLQDADLRRLVRGQLYLTNYLDSRFRPAVQISPQAIEDYYQKTVVPYAQAHGETPPSLDAARDSIREALIQRGIDEQADRWLKESRVRLHIEKRIE
;
A
#
# COMPACT_ATOMS: atom_id res chain seq x y z
N MET A 1 41.63 24.49 40.87
CA MET A 1 40.16 24.35 40.77
C MET A 1 39.85 23.66 39.45
N PHE A 2 39.43 22.40 39.49
CA PHE A 2 39.01 21.65 38.29
C PHE A 2 37.49 21.70 38.19
N THR A 3 36.96 22.35 37.16
CA THR A 3 35.55 22.24 36.75
C THR A 3 35.48 21.34 35.53
N ALA A 4 35.16 20.07 35.75
CA ALA A 4 34.78 19.15 34.69
C ALA A 4 33.35 19.50 34.24
N ALA A 5 33.23 20.11 33.07
CA ALA A 5 31.95 20.24 32.38
C ALA A 5 31.57 18.85 31.84
N GLY A 6 30.60 18.20 32.49
CA GLY A 6 29.98 16.99 31.98
C GLY A 6 29.29 17.29 30.66
N ALA A 7 29.90 16.87 29.55
CA ALA A 7 29.24 16.83 28.26
C ALA A 7 28.12 15.79 28.34
N ALA A 8 26.87 16.26 28.39
CA ALA A 8 25.71 15.41 28.19
C ALA A 8 25.85 14.75 26.81
N ARG A 9 26.12 13.45 26.80
CA ARG A 9 26.06 12.64 25.57
C ARG A 9 24.62 12.69 25.08
N ALA A 10 24.39 13.32 23.93
CA ALA A 10 23.18 13.10 23.16
C ALA A 10 23.07 11.59 22.92
N GLN A 11 22.11 10.95 23.59
CA GLN A 11 21.83 9.54 23.42
C GLN A 11 21.35 9.35 21.99
N GLN A 12 22.24 8.88 21.10
CA GLN A 12 21.85 8.48 19.76
C GLN A 12 20.87 7.31 19.92
N VAL A 13 19.59 7.57 19.67
CA VAL A 13 18.57 6.52 19.67
C VAL A 13 18.82 5.70 18.41
N ALA A 14 19.53 4.58 18.55
CA ALA A 14 19.70 3.62 17.47
C ALA A 14 18.34 3.01 17.13
N ASP A 15 17.96 3.07 15.84
CA ASP A 15 16.73 2.44 15.40
C ASP A 15 16.82 0.91 15.51
N ARG A 16 15.73 0.30 15.94
CA ARG A 16 15.69 -1.14 16.20
C ARG A 16 15.37 -1.90 14.91
N ILE A 17 16.00 -3.05 14.72
CA ILE A 17 15.65 -3.96 13.63
C ILE A 17 14.34 -4.67 14.00
N ALA A 18 13.34 -4.58 13.13
CA ALA A 18 12.07 -5.28 13.22
C ALA A 18 12.09 -6.65 12.52
N ALA A 19 12.81 -6.78 11.41
CA ALA A 19 13.13 -8.05 10.78
C ALA A 19 14.41 -7.99 9.97
N ARG A 20 15.00 -9.14 9.71
CA ARG A 20 15.97 -9.35 8.64
C ARG A 20 15.32 -10.16 7.54
N VAL A 21 15.53 -9.74 6.29
CA VAL A 21 15.01 -10.42 5.10
C VAL A 21 16.18 -10.58 4.15
N GLU A 22 16.65 -11.81 3.96
CA GLU A 22 17.92 -12.09 3.26
C GLU A 22 19.08 -11.27 3.85
N ASN A 23 19.65 -10.37 3.04
CA ASN A 23 20.76 -9.48 3.42
C ASN A 23 20.29 -8.08 3.84
N ASP A 24 18.98 -7.82 3.80
CA ASP A 24 18.38 -6.54 4.14
C ASP A 24 17.73 -6.55 5.53
N ILE A 25 17.41 -5.35 6.02
CA ILE A 25 16.74 -5.14 7.30
C ILE A 25 15.48 -4.32 7.09
N VAL A 26 14.44 -4.65 7.87
CA VAL A 26 13.27 -3.81 8.08
C VAL A 26 13.38 -3.21 9.48
N LEU A 27 13.27 -1.90 9.59
CA LEU A 27 13.40 -1.15 10.84
C LEU A 27 12.06 -0.99 11.55
N LEU A 28 12.13 -0.78 12.87
CA LEU A 28 10.95 -0.52 13.69
C LEU A 28 10.31 0.84 13.37
N SER A 29 11.11 1.83 12.93
CA SER A 29 10.58 3.10 12.42
C SER A 29 9.71 2.91 11.18
N GLU A 30 10.06 2.02 10.26
CA GLU A 30 9.25 1.72 9.06
C GLU A 30 7.91 1.09 9.45
N VAL A 31 7.90 0.19 10.43
CA VAL A 31 6.66 -0.39 11.00
C VAL A 31 5.76 0.71 11.56
N ARG A 32 6.35 1.66 12.31
CA ARG A 32 5.62 2.79 12.91
C ARG A 32 5.10 3.75 11.86
N GLU A 33 5.90 4.04 10.83
CA GLU A 33 5.52 4.91 9.72
C GLU A 33 4.35 4.32 8.92
N LEU A 34 4.40 3.02 8.59
CA LEU A 34 3.28 2.35 7.94
C LEU A 34 2.02 2.37 8.82
N GLY A 35 2.18 2.22 10.14
CA GLY A 35 1.09 2.36 11.10
C GLY A 35 0.50 3.77 11.14
N ALA A 36 1.33 4.80 11.10
CA ALA A 36 0.91 6.20 11.02
C ALA A 36 0.16 6.47 9.71
N TYR A 37 0.64 5.91 8.59
CA TYR A 37 -0.05 5.99 7.31
C TYR A 37 -1.44 5.33 7.35
N GLN A 38 -1.57 4.15 7.95
CA GLN A 38 -2.88 3.52 8.14
C GLN A 38 -3.81 4.34 9.03
N MET A 39 -3.27 4.96 10.08
CA MET A 39 -4.05 5.86 10.94
C MET A 39 -4.59 7.06 10.17
N LEU A 40 -3.76 7.70 9.33
CA LEU A 40 -4.18 8.78 8.44
C LEU A 40 -5.33 8.34 7.52
N MET A 41 -5.11 7.22 6.81
CA MET A 41 -6.05 6.73 5.79
C MET A 41 -7.37 6.24 6.39
N ASN A 42 -7.30 5.43 7.45
CA ASN A 42 -8.42 4.62 7.92
C ASN A 42 -8.90 4.99 9.33
N GLY A 43 -8.20 5.89 10.03
CA GLY A 43 -8.46 6.18 11.45
C GLY A 43 -8.15 5.02 12.39
N LYS A 44 -7.46 3.99 11.90
CA LYS A 44 -7.03 2.81 12.67
C LYS A 44 -5.76 2.24 12.05
N LYS A 45 -4.91 1.66 12.90
CA LYS A 45 -3.74 0.88 12.46
C LYS A 45 -3.88 -0.58 12.88
N ASP A 46 -3.25 -1.45 12.11
CA ASP A 46 -3.06 -2.85 12.47
C ASP A 46 -2.02 -3.05 13.58
N SER A 47 -1.92 -4.29 14.08
CA SER A 47 -0.83 -4.68 14.97
C SER A 47 0.53 -4.61 14.26
N ASP A 48 1.58 -4.34 15.03
CA ASP A 48 2.94 -4.22 14.51
C ASP A 48 3.39 -5.49 13.77
N SER A 49 2.96 -6.69 14.20
CA SER A 49 3.18 -7.94 13.46
C SER A 49 2.57 -7.93 12.07
N ARG A 50 1.32 -7.46 11.92
CA ARG A 50 0.67 -7.39 10.60
C ARG A 50 1.28 -6.30 9.72
N LEU A 51 1.69 -5.19 10.31
CA LEU A 51 2.40 -4.12 9.61
C LEU A 51 3.76 -4.61 9.10
N LEU A 52 4.52 -5.34 9.93
CA LEU A 52 5.78 -5.96 9.52
C LEU A 52 5.58 -6.95 8.39
N ASP A 53 4.53 -7.78 8.44
CA ASP A 53 4.21 -8.66 7.32
C ASP A 53 3.99 -7.88 6.03
N ARG A 54 3.20 -6.81 6.06
CA ARG A 54 3.02 -5.96 4.87
C ARG A 54 4.33 -5.34 4.37
N LEU A 55 5.21 -4.90 5.26
CA LEU A 55 6.52 -4.36 4.87
C LEU A 55 7.41 -5.42 4.21
N ILE A 56 7.34 -6.67 4.67
CA ILE A 56 8.03 -7.79 4.02
C ILE A 56 7.46 -8.00 2.61
N ASP A 57 6.13 -7.97 2.42
CA ASP A 57 5.54 -8.06 1.06
C ASP A 57 6.01 -6.91 0.18
N GLN A 58 6.00 -5.68 0.70
CA GLN A 58 6.50 -4.51 -0.03
C GLN A 58 7.98 -4.63 -0.39
N TRP A 59 8.80 -5.21 0.50
CA TRP A 59 10.20 -5.51 0.21
C TRP A 59 10.33 -6.49 -0.95
N ILE A 60 9.54 -7.59 -0.96
CA ILE A 60 9.56 -8.57 -2.06
C ILE A 60 9.21 -7.91 -3.39
N VAL A 61 8.14 -7.11 -3.41
CA VAL A 61 7.68 -6.39 -4.61
C VAL A 61 8.75 -5.42 -5.10
N ARG A 62 9.32 -4.63 -4.20
CA ARG A 62 10.36 -3.64 -4.53
C ARG A 62 11.63 -4.29 -5.06
N THR A 63 12.12 -5.34 -4.40
CA THR A 63 13.33 -6.06 -4.82
C THR A 63 13.18 -6.64 -6.23
N GLU A 64 12.01 -7.23 -6.53
CA GLU A 64 11.75 -7.74 -7.88
C GLU A 64 11.60 -6.61 -8.92
N ALA A 65 10.92 -5.52 -8.57
CA ALA A 65 10.79 -4.35 -9.44
C ALA A 65 12.16 -3.75 -9.79
N ASP A 66 13.02 -3.58 -8.79
CA ASP A 66 14.36 -3.03 -8.94
C ASP A 66 15.25 -3.97 -9.78
N ALA A 67 15.18 -5.29 -9.54
CA ALA A 67 15.89 -6.28 -10.35
C ALA A 67 15.46 -6.25 -11.83
N SER A 68 14.18 -5.98 -12.09
CA SER A 68 13.64 -5.82 -13.44
C SER A 68 13.88 -4.44 -14.06
N HIS A 69 14.52 -3.52 -13.34
CA HIS A 69 14.72 -2.12 -13.74
C HIS A 69 13.41 -1.41 -14.08
N PHE A 70 12.35 -1.68 -13.31
CA PHE A 70 11.06 -1.04 -13.51
C PHE A 70 11.17 0.48 -13.24
N PRO A 71 10.62 1.35 -14.11
CA PRO A 71 10.78 2.78 -13.96
C PRO A 71 10.02 3.31 -12.72
N PRO A 72 10.60 4.27 -11.97
CA PRO A 72 9.88 4.95 -10.91
C PRO A 72 8.72 5.79 -11.48
N PRO A 73 7.66 6.03 -10.71
CA PRO A 73 6.57 6.90 -11.15
C PRO A 73 7.05 8.34 -11.35
N SER A 74 6.45 9.03 -12.32
CA SER A 74 6.74 10.43 -12.59
C SER A 74 6.25 11.33 -11.46
N ASP A 75 6.83 12.53 -11.33
CA ASP A 75 6.39 13.50 -10.33
C ASP A 75 4.94 13.94 -10.53
N ASP A 76 4.48 14.01 -11.78
CA ASP A 76 3.10 14.33 -12.13
C ASP A 76 2.12 13.22 -11.74
N ASP A 77 2.51 11.95 -11.87
CA ASP A 77 1.70 10.83 -11.39
C ASP A 77 1.58 10.85 -9.88
N VAL A 78 2.69 11.10 -9.18
CA VAL A 78 2.70 11.21 -7.72
C VAL A 78 1.83 12.37 -7.24
N GLU A 79 1.86 13.51 -7.94
CA GLU A 79 1.02 14.66 -7.59
C GLU A 79 -0.47 14.36 -7.79
N ARG A 80 -0.84 13.73 -8.91
CA ARG A 80 -2.22 13.29 -9.14
C ARG A 80 -2.71 12.34 -8.05
N GLU A 81 -1.87 11.39 -7.65
CA GLU A 81 -2.25 10.42 -6.63
C GLU A 81 -2.31 11.03 -5.23
N LEU A 82 -1.47 12.02 -4.93
CA LEU A 82 -1.56 12.82 -3.72
C LEU A 82 -2.88 13.59 -3.64
N GLU A 83 -3.28 14.26 -4.72
CA GLU A 83 -4.54 15.01 -4.75
C GLU A 83 -5.77 14.11 -4.57
N LYS A 84 -5.76 12.92 -5.19
CA LYS A 84 -6.78 11.89 -4.93
C LYS A 84 -6.79 11.44 -3.47
N THR A 85 -5.61 11.18 -2.91
CA THR A 85 -5.45 10.76 -1.50
C THR A 85 -5.99 11.83 -0.55
N ARG A 86 -5.66 13.11 -0.77
CA ARG A 86 -6.19 14.24 0.01
C ARG A 86 -7.71 14.34 -0.11
N SER A 87 -8.23 14.26 -1.34
CA SER A 87 -9.66 14.36 -1.62
C SER A 87 -10.46 13.22 -0.98
N ALA A 88 -9.93 12.00 -0.94
CA ALA A 88 -10.56 10.86 -0.30
C ALA A 88 -10.69 11.00 1.22
N LEU A 89 -9.83 11.81 1.85
CA LEU A 89 -9.84 12.06 3.29
C LEU A 89 -10.82 13.17 3.71
N GLY A 90 -11.47 13.82 2.74
CA GLY A 90 -12.49 14.84 2.95
C GLY A 90 -11.92 16.27 2.87
N PRO A 91 -12.63 17.24 3.48
CA PRO A 91 -12.22 18.65 3.41
C PRO A 91 -10.81 18.91 3.94
N PRO A 92 -10.12 19.98 3.47
CA PRO A 92 -8.74 20.29 3.86
C PRO A 92 -8.49 20.33 5.37
N GLU A 93 -9.45 20.82 6.16
CA GLU A 93 -9.34 20.92 7.61
C GLU A 93 -9.31 19.53 8.28
N ARG A 94 -10.12 18.60 7.76
CA ARG A 94 -10.16 17.22 8.23
C ARG A 94 -8.89 16.47 7.86
N PHE A 95 -8.40 16.68 6.64
CA PHE A 95 -7.11 16.16 6.20
C PHE A 95 -5.98 16.64 7.10
N ALA A 96 -5.89 17.96 7.34
CA ALA A 96 -4.86 18.55 8.19
C ALA A 96 -4.96 18.07 9.65
N ALA A 97 -6.16 17.84 10.18
CA ALA A 97 -6.34 17.24 11.49
C ALA A 97 -5.80 15.80 11.55
N ARG A 98 -6.16 14.96 10.58
CA ARG A 98 -5.68 13.57 10.52
C ARG A 98 -4.18 13.44 10.29
N LEU A 99 -3.59 14.33 9.49
CA LEU A 99 -2.16 14.36 9.27
C LEU A 99 -1.39 14.69 10.57
N ARG A 100 -1.91 15.62 11.38
CA ARG A 100 -1.35 15.89 12.71
C ARG A 100 -1.54 14.72 13.68
N GLU A 101 -2.70 14.08 13.66
CA GLU A 101 -3.00 12.92 14.53
C GLU A 101 -2.13 11.70 14.20
N SER A 102 -1.80 11.48 12.93
CA SER A 102 -0.88 10.40 12.54
C SER A 102 0.58 10.72 12.85
N GLY A 103 0.93 11.99 13.02
CA GLY A 103 2.31 12.45 13.23
C GLY A 103 3.15 12.48 11.95
N LEU A 104 2.52 12.32 10.78
CA LEU A 104 3.18 12.44 9.47
C LEU A 104 3.25 13.90 9.03
N GLN A 105 4.23 14.20 8.18
CA GLN A 105 4.31 15.48 7.46
C GLN A 105 3.92 15.28 5.99
N ASP A 106 3.65 16.37 5.27
CA ASP A 106 3.35 16.32 3.83
C ASP A 106 4.46 15.63 3.01
N ALA A 107 5.72 15.83 3.41
CA ALA A 107 6.87 15.17 2.78
C ALA A 107 6.85 13.65 2.99
N ASP A 108 6.41 13.18 4.15
CA ASP A 108 6.26 11.75 4.45
C ASP A 108 5.13 11.16 3.63
N LEU A 109 3.99 11.87 3.56
CA LEU A 109 2.87 11.45 2.73
C LEU A 109 3.27 11.33 1.25
N ARG A 110 4.00 12.30 0.72
CA ARG A 110 4.52 12.24 -0.66
C ARG A 110 5.43 11.03 -0.88
N ARG A 111 6.35 10.76 0.05
CA ARG A 111 7.25 9.58 -0.02
C ARG A 111 6.45 8.28 0.00
N LEU A 112 5.49 8.16 0.91
CA LEU A 112 4.65 6.97 1.06
C LEU A 112 3.77 6.72 -0.17
N VAL A 113 3.11 7.77 -0.70
CA VAL A 113 2.30 7.68 -1.92
C VAL A 113 3.16 7.29 -3.12
N ARG A 114 4.35 7.87 -3.27
CA ARG A 114 5.30 7.48 -4.33
C ARG A 114 5.67 6.00 -4.23
N GLY A 115 6.01 5.54 -3.02
CA GLY A 115 6.34 4.14 -2.76
C GLY A 115 5.18 3.21 -3.12
N GLN A 116 3.97 3.51 -2.63
CA GLN A 116 2.78 2.72 -2.92
C GLN A 116 2.49 2.67 -4.43
N LEU A 117 2.59 3.81 -5.12
CA LEU A 117 2.34 3.90 -6.55
C LEU A 117 3.36 3.09 -7.35
N TYR A 118 4.64 3.11 -6.97
CA TYR A 118 5.67 2.28 -7.60
C TYR A 118 5.33 0.79 -7.50
N LEU A 119 4.97 0.31 -6.30
CA LEU A 119 4.62 -1.09 -6.08
C LEU A 119 3.35 -1.49 -6.83
N THR A 120 2.30 -0.66 -6.79
CA THR A 120 1.04 -0.93 -7.51
C THR A 120 1.26 -0.98 -9.01
N ASN A 121 1.99 -0.01 -9.58
CA ASN A 121 2.27 0.02 -11.02
C ASN A 121 3.10 -1.18 -11.47
N TYR A 122 4.04 -1.62 -10.64
CA TYR A 122 4.83 -2.82 -10.93
C TYR A 122 3.96 -4.08 -10.97
N LEU A 123 3.12 -4.28 -9.94
CA LEU A 123 2.22 -5.43 -9.86
C LEU A 123 1.23 -5.45 -11.03
N ASP A 124 0.66 -4.29 -11.38
CA ASP A 124 -0.22 -4.14 -12.53
C ASP A 124 0.51 -4.54 -13.81
N SER A 125 1.68 -3.94 -14.09
CA SER A 125 2.47 -4.24 -15.28
C SER A 125 2.86 -5.71 -15.37
N ARG A 126 3.16 -6.36 -14.25
CA ARG A 126 3.60 -7.76 -14.20
C ARG A 126 2.44 -8.73 -14.46
N PHE A 127 1.28 -8.51 -13.84
CA PHE A 127 0.22 -9.51 -13.80
C PHE A 127 -0.94 -9.22 -14.77
N ARG A 128 -1.20 -7.94 -15.12
CA ARG A 128 -2.28 -7.57 -16.05
C ARG A 128 -2.27 -8.37 -17.36
N PRO A 129 -1.12 -8.61 -18.04
CA PRO A 129 -1.11 -9.36 -19.29
C PRO A 129 -1.62 -10.80 -19.19
N ALA A 130 -1.54 -11.41 -18.01
CA ALA A 130 -1.99 -12.78 -17.77
C ALA A 130 -3.47 -12.88 -17.39
N VAL A 131 -4.15 -11.75 -17.13
CA VAL A 131 -5.55 -11.74 -16.70
C VAL A 131 -6.47 -11.65 -17.92
N GLN A 132 -7.16 -12.75 -18.22
CA GLN A 132 -8.15 -12.81 -19.31
C GLN A 132 -9.57 -12.78 -18.75
N ILE A 133 -10.38 -11.81 -19.21
CA ILE A 133 -11.78 -11.66 -18.79
C ILE A 133 -12.70 -12.07 -19.92
N SER A 134 -13.50 -13.12 -19.68
CA SER A 134 -14.51 -13.58 -20.64
C SER A 134 -15.77 -12.69 -20.60
N PRO A 135 -16.54 -12.62 -21.69
CA PRO A 135 -17.85 -11.95 -21.68
C PRO A 135 -18.79 -12.51 -20.61
N GLN A 136 -18.78 -13.83 -20.41
CA GLN A 136 -19.58 -14.49 -19.37
C GLN A 136 -19.18 -14.05 -17.96
N ALA A 137 -17.89 -13.83 -17.68
CA ALA A 137 -17.45 -13.33 -16.37
C ALA A 137 -18.00 -11.92 -16.08
N ILE A 138 -18.10 -11.07 -17.12
CA ILE A 138 -18.70 -9.73 -17.01
C ILE A 138 -20.19 -9.84 -16.71
N GLU A 139 -20.92 -10.68 -17.44
CA GLU A 139 -22.36 -10.92 -17.23
C GLU A 139 -22.63 -11.46 -15.82
N ASP A 140 -21.84 -12.44 -15.38
CA ASP A 140 -21.91 -13.01 -14.05
C ASP A 140 -21.68 -11.96 -12.96
N TYR A 141 -20.63 -11.15 -13.10
CA TYR A 141 -20.34 -10.09 -12.12
C TYR A 141 -21.45 -9.03 -12.09
N TYR A 142 -22.00 -8.66 -13.25
CA TYR A 142 -23.12 -7.74 -13.32
C TYR A 142 -24.34 -8.27 -12.55
N GLN A 143 -24.74 -9.52 -12.80
CA GLN A 143 -25.91 -10.12 -12.17
C GLN A 143 -25.72 -10.41 -10.68
N LYS A 144 -24.51 -10.81 -10.26
CA LYS A 144 -24.23 -11.23 -8.88
C LYS A 144 -23.80 -10.09 -7.96
N THR A 145 -23.26 -9.00 -8.52
CA THR A 145 -22.68 -7.90 -7.73
C THR A 145 -23.38 -6.58 -8.03
N VAL A 146 -23.43 -6.16 -9.30
CA VAL A 146 -23.92 -4.81 -9.67
C VAL A 146 -25.43 -4.68 -9.45
N VAL A 147 -26.22 -5.64 -9.95
CA VAL A 147 -27.69 -5.60 -9.82
C VAL A 147 -28.12 -5.68 -8.35
N PRO A 148 -27.63 -6.63 -7.52
CA PRO A 148 -28.01 -6.70 -6.12
C PRO A 148 -27.55 -5.47 -5.33
N TYR A 149 -26.38 -4.90 -5.65
CA TYR A 149 -25.90 -3.69 -5.00
C TYR A 149 -26.85 -2.50 -5.26
N ALA A 150 -27.24 -2.25 -6.53
CA ALA A 150 -28.15 -1.16 -6.85
C ALA A 150 -29.52 -1.35 -6.17
N GLN A 151 -30.07 -2.57 -6.23
CA GLN A 151 -31.35 -2.89 -5.59
C GLN A 151 -31.31 -2.69 -4.06
N ALA A 152 -30.22 -3.09 -3.41
CA ALA A 152 -30.05 -2.90 -1.96
C ALA A 152 -30.00 -1.42 -1.54
N HIS A 153 -29.63 -0.52 -2.46
CA HIS A 153 -29.59 0.93 -2.24
C HIS A 153 -30.83 1.64 -2.80
N GLY A 154 -31.83 0.90 -3.30
CA GLY A 154 -33.05 1.48 -3.89
C GLY A 154 -32.81 2.16 -5.25
N GLU A 155 -31.71 1.85 -5.92
CA GLU A 155 -31.32 2.41 -7.20
C GLU A 155 -31.65 1.46 -8.35
N THR A 156 -31.93 2.02 -9.53
CA THR A 156 -32.05 1.23 -10.76
C THR A 156 -30.64 0.89 -11.25
N PRO A 157 -30.30 -0.40 -11.47
CA PRO A 157 -28.97 -0.75 -11.95
C PRO A 157 -28.72 -0.13 -13.34
N PRO A 158 -27.49 0.35 -13.62
CA PRO A 158 -27.10 0.77 -14.97
C PRO A 158 -27.21 -0.41 -15.92
N SER A 159 -27.35 -0.17 -17.23
CA SER A 159 -27.35 -1.28 -18.19
C SER A 159 -26.00 -2.03 -18.17
N LEU A 160 -26.03 -3.31 -18.52
CA LEU A 160 -24.80 -4.11 -18.67
C LEU A 160 -23.79 -3.44 -19.61
N ASP A 161 -24.28 -2.83 -20.70
CA ASP A 161 -23.44 -2.14 -21.67
C ASP A 161 -22.74 -0.92 -21.05
N ALA A 162 -23.48 -0.09 -20.31
CA ALA A 162 -22.93 1.08 -19.62
C ALA A 162 -21.92 0.71 -18.53
N ALA A 163 -22.10 -0.45 -17.88
CA ALA A 163 -21.21 -0.94 -16.83
C ALA A 163 -20.09 -1.85 -17.34
N ARG A 164 -20.06 -2.20 -18.64
CA ARG A 164 -19.20 -3.27 -19.18
C ARG A 164 -17.71 -3.01 -18.91
N ASP A 165 -17.25 -1.80 -19.19
CA ASP A 165 -15.83 -1.46 -19.08
C ASP A 165 -15.37 -1.35 -17.62
N SER A 166 -16.21 -0.78 -16.74
CA SER A 166 -15.90 -0.72 -15.30
C SER A 166 -15.89 -2.10 -14.65
N ILE A 167 -16.81 -2.98 -15.04
CA ILE A 167 -16.81 -4.38 -14.59
C ILE A 167 -15.57 -5.10 -15.10
N ARG A 168 -15.21 -4.92 -16.38
CA ARG A 168 -14.00 -5.54 -16.94
C ARG A 168 -12.77 -5.10 -16.16
N GLU A 169 -12.62 -3.81 -15.90
CA GLU A 169 -11.48 -3.28 -15.16
C GLU A 169 -11.44 -3.79 -13.71
N ALA A 170 -12.59 -3.84 -13.03
CA ALA A 170 -12.68 -4.41 -11.68
C ALA A 170 -12.30 -5.90 -11.64
N LEU A 171 -12.70 -6.68 -12.65
CA LEU A 171 -12.32 -8.08 -12.78
C LEU A 171 -10.83 -8.25 -13.11
N ILE A 172 -10.26 -7.36 -13.91
CA ILE A 172 -8.81 -7.34 -14.17
C ILE A 172 -8.06 -7.09 -12.87
N GLN A 173 -8.43 -6.05 -12.12
CA GLN A 173 -7.78 -5.71 -10.86
C GLN A 173 -7.86 -6.85 -9.85
N ARG A 174 -9.03 -7.49 -9.74
CA ARG A 174 -9.18 -8.68 -8.91
C ARG A 174 -8.25 -9.82 -9.34
N GLY A 175 -8.11 -10.05 -10.64
CA GLY A 175 -7.21 -11.08 -11.17
C GLY A 175 -5.74 -10.77 -10.88
N ILE A 176 -5.35 -9.49 -10.93
CA ILE A 176 -4.00 -9.02 -10.56
C ILE A 176 -3.75 -9.30 -9.07
N ASP A 177 -4.68 -8.91 -8.20
CA ASP A 177 -4.57 -9.11 -6.75
C ASP A 177 -4.43 -10.60 -6.41
N GLU A 178 -5.26 -11.45 -7.02
CA GLU A 178 -5.20 -12.91 -6.81
C GLU A 178 -3.87 -13.53 -7.27
N GLN A 179 -3.29 -13.02 -8.37
CA GLN A 179 -1.98 -13.47 -8.85
C GLN A 179 -0.84 -12.98 -7.96
N ALA A 180 -0.88 -11.70 -7.55
CA ALA A 180 0.08 -11.11 -6.65
C ALA A 180 0.11 -11.85 -5.30
N ASP A 181 -1.05 -12.16 -4.73
CA ASP A 181 -1.17 -12.91 -3.48
C ASP A 181 -0.54 -14.30 -3.56
N ARG A 182 -0.75 -15.03 -4.66
CA ARG A 182 -0.12 -16.33 -4.88
C ARG A 182 1.41 -16.19 -4.98
N TRP A 183 1.85 -15.26 -5.79
CA TRP A 183 3.28 -15.00 -5.99
C TRP A 183 3.98 -14.55 -4.70
N LEU A 184 3.36 -13.71 -3.87
CA LEU A 184 3.90 -13.28 -2.58
C LEU A 184 4.03 -14.46 -1.60
N LYS A 185 2.99 -15.31 -1.51
CA LYS A 185 3.03 -16.52 -0.67
C LYS A 185 4.17 -17.44 -1.07
N GLU A 186 4.33 -17.70 -2.37
CA GLU A 186 5.41 -18.55 -2.89
C GLU A 186 6.78 -17.91 -2.67
N SER A 187 6.89 -16.59 -2.84
CA SER A 187 8.14 -15.85 -2.64
C SER A 187 8.59 -15.88 -1.19
N ARG A 188 7.67 -15.69 -0.23
CA ARG A 188 7.98 -15.79 1.21
C ARG A 188 8.57 -17.13 1.62
N VAL A 189 8.11 -18.24 1.04
CA VAL A 189 8.61 -19.58 1.37
C VAL A 189 10.08 -19.75 0.97
N ARG A 190 10.55 -19.02 -0.05
CA ARG A 190 11.93 -19.09 -0.54
C ARG A 190 12.89 -18.18 0.21
N LEU A 191 12.39 -17.27 1.04
CA LEU A 191 13.19 -16.25 1.71
C LEU A 191 13.59 -16.66 3.11
N HIS A 192 14.81 -16.30 3.50
CA HIS A 192 15.24 -16.31 4.89
C HIS A 192 14.72 -15.05 5.59
N ILE A 193 13.71 -15.23 6.46
CA ILE A 193 13.07 -14.13 7.21
C ILE A 193 13.25 -14.38 8.70
N GLU A 194 13.87 -13.42 9.39
CA GLU A 194 14.07 -13.45 10.83
C GLU A 194 13.37 -12.24 11.48
N LYS A 195 12.17 -12.44 12.01
CA LYS A 195 11.40 -11.41 12.72
C LYS A 195 11.96 -11.16 14.12
N ARG A 196 11.99 -9.89 14.55
CA ARG A 196 12.56 -9.41 15.81
C ARG A 196 11.58 -8.59 16.67
N ILE A 197 10.32 -8.52 16.26
CA ILE A 197 9.24 -7.92 17.05
C ILE A 197 8.42 -9.03 17.72
N GLU A 198 7.96 -8.77 18.94
CA GLU A 198 7.08 -9.66 19.72
C GLU A 198 5.63 -9.62 19.23
#